data_AF-A0A3N0BRP2-F1
#
_entry.id   AF-A0A3N0BRP2-F1
#
_cell.length_a   1.000
_cell.length_b   1.000
_cell.length_c   1.000
_cell.angle_alpha   90.00
_cell.angle_beta   90.00
_cell.angle_gamma   90.00
#
_symmetry.space_group_name_H-M   'P 1'
#
loop_
_entity.id
_entity.type
_entity.pdbx_description
1 polymer ?
#
loop_
_entity_poly.entity_id
_entity_poly.type
_entity_poly.pdbx_seq_one_letter_code
_entity_poly.pdbx_strand_id
1 'polypeptide(L)'
;MCLDTARIITGNDLDIIISVLNSKLFFYAIKTFYGGGGLGENGVRMKHTFFENFPMPNFSDKNITDIKFLLSRLSEESLDKIDKIIFECYGIEENEIKHINN
;
A
#
# COMPACT_ATOMS: atom_id res chain seq x y z
N MET A 1 0.97 -26.25 16.07
CA MET A 1 1.35 -25.70 14.75
C MET A 1 0.79 -24.29 14.69
N CYS A 2 1.64 -23.27 14.84
CA CYS A 2 1.17 -21.88 14.78
C CYS A 2 0.96 -21.53 13.31
N LEU A 3 -0.29 -21.30 12.90
CA LEU A 3 -0.62 -20.84 11.56
C LEU A 3 -0.24 -19.36 11.49
N ASP A 4 1.01 -19.10 11.11
CA ASP A 4 1.58 -17.76 11.02
C ASP A 4 1.16 -17.05 9.72
N THR A 5 -0.15 -17.08 9.43
CA THR A 5 -0.73 -16.65 8.15
C THR A 5 -1.21 -15.20 8.17
N ALA A 6 -1.51 -14.67 9.36
CA ALA A 6 -2.05 -13.32 9.52
C ALA A 6 -1.24 -12.50 10.53
N ARG A 7 -1.37 -11.17 10.44
CA ARG A 7 -0.83 -10.19 11.39
C ARG A 7 -1.96 -9.27 11.82
N ILE A 8 -1.86 -8.76 13.04
CA ILE A 8 -2.80 -7.78 13.60
C ILE A 8 -2.04 -6.47 13.81
N ILE A 9 -2.57 -5.38 13.28
CA ILE A 9 -2.04 -4.03 13.49
C ILE A 9 -3.04 -3.28 14.37
N THR A 10 -2.57 -2.66 15.45
CA THR A 10 -3.39 -1.86 16.38
C THR A 10 -2.74 -0.51 16.61
N GLY A 11 -3.54 0.55 16.76
CA GLY A 11 -3.04 1.89 17.02
C GLY A 11 -3.98 2.97 16.50
N ASN A 12 -3.44 4.18 16.36
CA ASN A 12 -4.14 5.32 15.77
C ASN A 12 -3.89 5.37 14.25
N ASP A 13 -4.74 6.11 13.53
CA ASP A 13 -4.61 6.37 12.09
C ASP A 13 -4.45 5.11 11.21
N LEU A 14 -5.10 4.02 11.64
CA LEU A 14 -5.11 2.75 10.92
C LEU A 14 -5.69 2.88 9.51
N ASP A 15 -6.62 3.81 9.31
CA ASP A 15 -7.19 4.14 8.00
C ASP A 15 -6.13 4.62 7.00
N ILE A 16 -5.20 5.48 7.44
CA ILE A 16 -4.08 5.96 6.62
C ILE A 16 -3.08 4.83 6.37
N ILE A 17 -2.73 4.06 7.40
CA ILE A 17 -1.82 2.92 7.25
C ILE A 17 -2.38 1.91 6.26
N ILE A 18 -3.65 1.54 6.41
CA ILE A 18 -4.34 0.58 5.53
C ILE A 18 -4.40 1.12 4.09
N SER A 19 -4.57 2.42 3.89
CA SER A 19 -4.55 3.03 2.55
C SER A 19 -3.21 2.82 1.85
N VAL A 20 -2.09 3.01 2.58
CA VAL A 20 -0.75 2.76 2.03
C VAL A 20 -0.53 1.27 1.77
N LEU A 21 -0.87 0.40 2.72
CA LEU A 21 -0.63 -1.04 2.62
C LEU A 21 -1.51 -1.74 1.57
N ASN A 22 -2.62 -1.12 1.15
CA ASN A 22 -3.45 -1.61 0.04
C ASN A 22 -3.15 -0.93 -1.30
N SER A 23 -2.20 0.01 -1.35
CA SER A 23 -1.86 0.70 -2.60
C SER A 23 -1.15 -0.21 -3.60
N LYS A 24 -1.31 0.12 -4.89
CA LYS A 24 -0.57 -0.56 -5.97
C LYS A 24 0.94 -0.40 -5.79
N LEU A 25 1.39 0.76 -5.30
CA LEU A 25 2.80 1.03 -5.02
C LEU A 25 3.36 0.08 -3.95
N PHE A 26 2.66 -0.10 -2.83
CA PHE A 26 3.09 -1.01 -1.78
C PHE A 26 3.14 -2.45 -2.29
N PHE A 27 2.11 -2.89 -3.00
CA PHE A 27 2.07 -4.24 -3.57
C PHE A 27 3.24 -4.48 -4.54
N TYR A 28 3.52 -3.52 -5.43
CA TYR A 28 4.66 -3.56 -6.33
C TYR A 28 5.98 -3.65 -5.56
N ALA A 29 6.19 -2.80 -4.56
CA ALA A 29 7.41 -2.82 -3.78
C ALA A 29 7.63 -4.16 -3.07
N ILE A 30 6.57 -4.72 -2.49
CA ILE A 30 6.63 -6.03 -1.84
C ILE A 30 6.97 -7.14 -2.83
N LYS A 31 6.34 -7.14 -4.01
CA LYS A 31 6.59 -8.13 -5.06
C LYS A 31 8.03 -8.04 -5.61
N THR A 32 8.54 -6.82 -5.81
CA THR A 32 9.81 -6.58 -6.50
C THR A 32 11.02 -6.66 -5.58
N PHE A 33 10.94 -6.09 -4.38
CA PHE A 33 12.12 -5.90 -3.51
C PHE A 33 12.08 -6.74 -2.24
N TYR A 34 10.88 -7.06 -1.76
CA TYR A 34 10.68 -7.69 -0.46
C TYR A 34 10.11 -9.11 -0.55
N GLY A 35 10.13 -9.69 -1.75
CA GLY A 35 9.74 -11.07 -1.98
C GLY A 35 10.76 -12.04 -1.34
N GLY A 36 10.33 -12.79 -0.33
CA GLY A 36 11.14 -13.83 0.30
C GLY A 36 11.24 -15.13 -0.51
N GLY A 37 11.26 -15.05 -1.85
CA GLY A 37 11.01 -16.13 -2.79
C GLY A 37 9.53 -16.21 -3.23
N GLY A 38 9.26 -16.86 -4.38
CA GLY A 38 7.90 -17.05 -4.89
C GLY A 38 7.03 -17.94 -3.99
N LEU A 39 5.71 -17.72 -4.02
CA LEU A 39 4.72 -18.60 -3.39
C LEU A 39 3.98 -19.38 -4.48
N GLY A 40 4.56 -20.50 -4.92
CA GLY A 40 4.08 -21.20 -6.13
C GLY A 40 4.34 -20.39 -7.40
N GLU A 41 3.56 -20.61 -8.46
CA GLU A 41 3.77 -19.92 -9.75
C GLU A 41 3.33 -18.44 -9.71
N ASN A 42 2.27 -18.11 -8.96
CA ASN A 42 1.63 -16.79 -9.02
C ASN A 42 1.48 -16.07 -7.67
N GLY A 43 1.82 -16.71 -6.56
CA GLY A 43 1.60 -16.14 -5.23
C GLY A 43 2.73 -15.22 -4.77
N VAL A 44 2.38 -14.19 -4.01
CA VAL A 44 3.32 -13.30 -3.32
C VAL A 44 3.38 -13.66 -1.84
N ARG A 45 4.58 -13.98 -1.33
CA ARG A 45 4.78 -14.17 0.11
C ARG A 45 5.13 -12.84 0.77
N MET A 46 4.20 -12.28 1.53
CA MET A 46 4.43 -11.08 2.33
C MET A 46 5.04 -11.45 3.68
N LYS A 47 6.19 -10.86 4.05
CA LYS A 47 6.77 -10.98 5.40
C LYS A 47 6.63 -9.66 6.14
N HIS A 48 6.12 -9.70 7.37
CA HIS A 48 5.94 -8.54 8.23
C HIS A 48 7.20 -7.67 8.38
N THR A 49 8.38 -8.29 8.47
CA THR A 49 9.67 -7.59 8.61
C THR A 49 9.95 -6.58 7.49
N PHE A 50 9.27 -6.69 6.35
CA PHE A 50 9.43 -5.74 5.24
C PHE A 50 8.48 -4.56 5.31
N PHE A 51 7.38 -4.68 6.06
CA PHE A 51 6.41 -3.59 6.24
C PHE A 51 7.08 -2.44 6.99
N GLU A 52 7.92 -2.77 7.98
CA GLU A 52 8.73 -1.80 8.74
C GLU A 52 9.80 -1.11 7.88
N ASN A 53 10.22 -1.73 6.77
CA ASN A 53 11.24 -1.16 5.86
C ASN A 53 10.62 -0.33 4.72
N PHE A 54 9.30 -0.40 4.52
CA PHE A 54 8.63 0.40 3.51
C PHE A 54 8.54 1.85 4.01
N PRO A 55 9.13 2.82 3.31
CA PRO A 55 9.16 4.20 3.77
C PRO A 55 7.73 4.75 3.78
N MET A 56 7.23 5.27 4.89
CA MET A 56 5.91 5.93 4.92
C MET A 56 6.02 7.34 4.35
N PRO A 57 5.06 7.77 3.51
CA PRO A 57 5.12 9.10 2.93
C PRO A 57 4.60 10.14 3.94
N ASN A 58 5.03 11.38 3.77
CA ASN A 58 4.48 12.48 4.56
C ASN A 58 3.19 12.98 3.91
N PHE A 59 2.06 12.74 4.56
CA PHE A 59 0.77 13.27 4.12
C PHE A 59 0.54 14.69 4.66
N SER A 60 0.01 15.57 3.82
CA SER A 60 -0.57 16.83 4.29
C SER A 60 -1.92 16.59 4.97
N ASP A 61 -2.38 17.52 5.81
CA ASP A 61 -3.71 17.44 6.45
C ASP A 61 -4.84 17.31 5.43
N LYS A 62 -4.68 17.96 4.26
CA LYS A 62 -5.60 17.83 3.13
C LYS A 62 -5.63 16.40 2.60
N ASN A 63 -4.47 15.79 2.35
CA ASN A 63 -4.39 14.41 1.85
C ASN A 63 -5.00 13.44 2.85
N ILE A 64 -4.74 13.61 4.15
CA ILE A 64 -5.35 12.79 5.21
C ILE A 64 -6.88 12.91 5.17
N THR A 65 -7.40 14.12 5.08
CA THR A 65 -8.86 14.37 5.00
C THR A 65 -9.47 13.77 3.75
N ASP A 66 -8.83 13.93 2.59
CA ASP A 66 -9.27 13.41 1.31
C ASP A 66 -9.30 11.87 1.31
N ILE A 67 -8.24 11.23 1.83
CA ILE A 67 -8.18 9.77 1.97
C ILE A 67 -9.31 9.27 2.88
N LYS A 68 -9.50 9.87 4.07
CA LYS A 68 -10.57 9.48 5.00
C LYS A 68 -11.96 9.62 4.37
N PHE A 69 -12.17 10.68 3.58
CA PHE A 69 -13.41 10.87 2.84
C PHE A 69 -13.62 9.78 1.77
N LEU A 70 -12.59 9.46 0.97
CA LEU A 70 -12.64 8.42 -0.05
C LEU A 70 -12.89 7.03 0.55
N LEU A 71 -12.26 6.72 1.68
CA LEU A 71 -12.50 5.47 2.43
C LEU A 71 -13.94 5.35 2.94
N SER A 72 -14.62 6.47 3.24
CA SER A 72 -16.03 6.45 3.63
C SER A 72 -16.99 6.11 2.47
N ARG A 73 -16.51 6.18 1.23
CA ARG A 73 -17.27 5.97 -0.01
C ARG A 73 -16.55 5.02 -0.97
N LEU A 74 -16.07 3.90 -0.44
CA LEU A 74 -15.30 2.92 -1.19
C LEU A 74 -15.98 2.51 -2.51
N SER A 75 -15.25 2.75 -3.60
CA SER A 75 -15.54 2.36 -4.96
C SER A 75 -14.20 2.16 -5.69
N GLU A 76 -14.19 1.52 -6.85
CA GLU A 76 -12.96 1.39 -7.66
C GLU A 76 -12.36 2.77 -7.97
N GLU A 77 -13.20 3.75 -8.32
CA GLU A 77 -12.77 5.13 -8.56
C GLU A 77 -12.14 5.77 -7.31
N SER A 78 -12.68 5.48 -6.12
CA SER A 78 -12.12 6.00 -4.87
C SER A 78 -10.76 5.37 -4.55
N LEU A 79 -10.58 4.08 -4.84
CA LEU A 79 -9.30 3.38 -4.68
C LEU A 79 -8.25 3.95 -5.64
N ASP A 80 -8.59 4.18 -6.91
CA ASP A 80 -7.68 4.79 -7.88
C ASP A 80 -7.28 6.22 -7.49
N LYS A 81 -8.20 6.99 -6.89
CA LYS A 81 -7.87 8.33 -6.34
C LYS A 81 -6.94 8.25 -5.13
N ILE A 82 -7.13 7.28 -4.24
CA ILE A 82 -6.24 7.04 -3.11
C ILE A 82 -4.83 6.69 -3.62
N ASP A 83 -4.73 5.76 -4.59
CA ASP A 83 -3.46 5.41 -5.23
C ASP A 83 -2.77 6.64 -5.82
N LYS A 84 -3.52 7.50 -6.53
CA LYS A 84 -2.98 8.74 -7.10
C LYS A 84 -2.40 9.67 -6.02
N ILE A 85 -3.12 9.89 -4.93
CA ILE A 85 -2.64 10.69 -3.79
C ILE A 85 -1.34 10.08 -3.23
N ILE A 86 -1.29 8.76 -3.09
CA ILE A 86 -0.10 8.06 -2.58
C ILE A 86 1.08 8.25 -3.54
N PHE A 87 0.91 8.03 -4.85
CA PHE A 87 1.96 8.25 -5.85
C PHE A 87 2.50 9.68 -5.80
N GLU A 88 1.62 10.68 -5.71
CA GLU A 88 2.01 12.09 -5.57
C GLU A 88 2.83 12.34 -4.30
N CYS A 89 2.49 11.71 -3.17
CA CYS A 89 3.24 11.85 -1.92
C CYS A 89 4.66 11.25 -1.97
N TYR A 90 4.89 10.28 -2.86
CA TYR A 90 6.22 9.71 -3.13
C TYR A 90 6.95 10.38 -4.29
N GLY A 91 6.31 11.29 -5.02
CA GLY A 91 6.88 11.93 -6.21
C GLY A 91 7.04 10.98 -7.40
N ILE A 92 6.16 9.98 -7.52
CA ILE A 92 6.19 9.00 -8.63
C ILE A 92 5.57 9.61 -9.89
N GLU A 93 6.30 9.54 -11.00
CA GLU A 93 5.90 10.12 -12.28
C GLU A 93 4.97 9.20 -13.11
N GLU A 94 4.26 9.74 -14.10
CA GLU A 94 3.28 8.96 -14.89
C GLU A 94 3.87 7.75 -15.62
N ASN A 95 5.10 7.85 -16.10
CA ASN A 95 5.83 6.73 -16.73
C ASN A 95 6.12 5.61 -15.71
N GLU A 96 6.47 5.96 -14.48
CA GLU A 96 6.70 5.03 -13.38
C GLU A 96 5.39 4.40 -12.91
N ILE A 97 4.31 5.18 -12.80
CA ILE A 97 2.96 4.66 -12.49
C ILE A 97 2.55 3.61 -13.52
N LYS A 98 2.78 3.86 -14.82
CA LYS A 98 2.51 2.88 -15.89
C LYS A 98 3.35 1.61 -15.73
N HIS A 99 4.60 1.73 -15.28
CA HIS A 99 5.47 0.57 -15.02
C HIS A 99 4.98 -0.25 -13.81
N ILE A 100 4.54 0.42 -12.75
CA ILE A 100 4.03 -0.20 -11.52
C ILE A 100 2.71 -0.95 -11.76
N ASN A 101 1.86 -0.42 -12.63
CA ASN A 101 0.53 -0.97 -12.93
C ASN A 101 0.51 -2.06 -14.01
N ASN A 102 1.63 -2.30 -14.70
CA ASN A 102 1.80 -3.37 -15.69
C ASN A 102 2.18 -4.70 -15.02
#